data_AF-A0A9X2IC06-F1
#
_entry.id   AF-A0A9X2IC06-F1
#
_cell.length_a   1.000
_cell.length_b   1.000
_cell.length_c   1.000
_cell.angle_alpha   90.00
_cell.angle_beta   90.00
_cell.angle_gamma   90.00
#
_symmetry.space_group_name_H-M   'P 1'
#
loop_
_entity.id
_entity.type
_entity.pdbx_description
1 polymer ?
#
loop_
_entity_poly.entity_id
_entity_poly.type
_entity_poly.pdbx_seq_one_letter_code
_entity_poly.pdbx_strand_id
1 'polypeptide(L)'
;MPNVSLDQLGLNIPTITFQHGNKLVTRPITDHPPIIQNTVAGAIASINILNPGSSLAPPAVIDGVKMLPADGHVQMEAMAEYIFKMFQQGIGLLALQEVPKKGTANFISLTNKLRSLVGTSNLINVDDLANQWLQTGSHSFGTSILCNPRMFTVVKGCSPDLNNRVGCYDVLAANGDIIPVANIHGDFNQQAHTAHYIASFDGFCLGDANIAYHTYSPVFDPSSLQSVVQPEIEIEGISRKVNTLDFIQDTYSKKRAPAFTPDVNGITPAWKLQVPTGNDITSVPSVFQPVIIQVAAGEAASLLRDFASYLINNNKHHLFTSERHISGIDLKTQAPYVTANITIGNKEVYQEYQQFQFLEAQQKAALNSQVGPAQLEIPVSLGGDQAQRFEQDKQQVQRQFLESLATLNEKLETHAQEGSAADIKGRQLYQTLFTAQNVFFSQLTPELDETSINIHIANFRRVCENNVKDADKIMGHGWLYRIAEIAIKAVGGLFTAIGMVLGSIGGQGLLKAEHRQLYKDTFFTLNQTDLTKGLQTFKQEVLGNDENDPGLLDINNITPAK
;
A
#
# COMPACT_ATOMS: atom_id res chain seq x y z
N MET A 1 -20.94 -10.83 -9.75
CA MET A 1 -19.84 -10.66 -10.73
C MET A 1 -18.60 -10.22 -9.96
N PRO A 2 -17.40 -10.65 -10.34
CA PRO A 2 -16.15 -10.35 -9.65
C PRO A 2 -15.68 -8.89 -9.86
N ASN A 3 -16.59 -7.92 -9.79
CA ASN A 3 -16.31 -6.50 -9.98
C ASN A 3 -16.26 -5.79 -8.62
N VAL A 4 -15.21 -4.99 -8.40
CA VAL A 4 -15.04 -4.18 -7.19
C VAL A 4 -15.91 -2.94 -7.26
N SER A 5 -16.57 -2.58 -6.14
CA SER A 5 -17.40 -1.37 -6.06
C SER A 5 -16.54 -0.10 -6.14
N LEU A 6 -16.91 0.83 -7.01
CA LEU A 6 -16.22 2.12 -7.15
C LEU A 6 -16.42 3.04 -5.94
N ASP A 7 -17.59 2.99 -5.31
CA ASP A 7 -17.92 3.80 -4.13
C ASP A 7 -16.96 3.51 -2.98
N GLN A 8 -16.63 2.23 -2.78
CA GLN A 8 -15.68 1.79 -1.75
C GLN A 8 -14.27 2.31 -1.98
N LEU A 9 -13.91 2.59 -3.24
CA LEU A 9 -12.61 3.11 -3.65
C LEU A 9 -12.61 4.64 -3.83
N GLY A 10 -13.76 5.29 -3.62
CA GLY A 10 -13.96 6.70 -3.92
C GLY A 10 -13.70 7.05 -5.39
N LEU A 11 -13.88 6.11 -6.32
CA LEU A 11 -13.64 6.28 -7.76
C LEU A 11 -14.91 6.76 -8.47
N ASN A 12 -15.48 7.85 -7.98
CA ASN A 12 -16.56 8.55 -8.67
C ASN A 12 -16.00 9.29 -9.89
N ILE A 13 -16.73 9.24 -11.01
CA ILE A 13 -16.32 9.91 -12.24
C ILE A 13 -16.28 11.42 -12.01
N PRO A 14 -15.15 12.08 -12.26
CA PRO A 14 -15.05 13.53 -12.14
C PRO A 14 -15.90 14.25 -13.19
N THR A 15 -16.29 15.48 -12.89
CA THR A 15 -16.95 16.37 -13.85
C THR A 15 -16.06 17.56 -14.18
N ILE A 16 -16.16 18.06 -15.42
CA ILE A 16 -15.58 19.34 -15.84
C ILE A 16 -16.67 20.31 -16.23
N THR A 17 -16.36 21.60 -16.10
CA THR A 17 -17.25 22.69 -16.48
C THR A 17 -16.62 23.51 -17.60
N PHE A 18 -17.36 23.77 -18.67
CA PHE A 18 -16.85 24.47 -19.85
C PHE A 18 -17.91 25.39 -20.49
N GLN A 19 -17.45 26.35 -21.27
CA GLN A 19 -18.31 27.27 -22.02
C GLN A 19 -18.80 26.61 -23.33
N HIS A 20 -20.11 26.64 -23.56
CA HIS A 20 -20.73 26.24 -24.83
C HIS A 20 -21.70 27.32 -25.32
N GLY A 21 -21.27 28.09 -26.32
CA GLY A 21 -22.00 29.30 -26.72
C GLY A 21 -22.09 30.29 -25.56
N ASN A 22 -23.31 30.65 -25.16
CA ASN A 22 -23.55 31.57 -24.03
C ASN A 22 -23.83 30.83 -22.70
N LYS A 23 -23.74 29.50 -22.66
CA LYS A 23 -24.01 28.70 -21.47
C LYS A 23 -22.75 28.08 -20.89
N LEU A 24 -22.72 27.94 -19.58
CA LEU A 24 -21.74 27.12 -18.88
C LEU A 24 -22.34 25.74 -18.65
N VAL A 25 -21.62 24.68 -19.02
CA VAL A 25 -22.13 23.30 -18.97
C VAL A 25 -21.18 22.43 -18.18
N THR A 26 -21.71 21.64 -17.24
CA THR A 26 -20.96 20.68 -16.44
C THR A 26 -21.25 19.27 -16.94
N ARG A 27 -20.21 18.49 -17.24
CA ARG A 27 -20.33 17.11 -17.72
C ARG A 27 -19.28 16.21 -17.09
N PRO A 28 -19.57 14.91 -16.90
CA PRO A 28 -18.54 13.93 -16.59
C PRO A 28 -17.43 13.89 -17.66
N ILE A 29 -16.21 13.54 -17.24
CA ILE A 29 -15.02 13.52 -18.12
C ILE A 29 -14.96 12.32 -19.07
N THR A 30 -15.82 11.33 -18.85
CA THR A 30 -16.02 10.12 -19.65
C THR A 30 -17.51 9.75 -19.60
N ASP A 31 -17.96 8.87 -20.47
CA ASP A 31 -19.29 8.24 -20.46
C ASP A 31 -19.31 6.88 -19.72
N HIS A 32 -18.16 6.28 -19.42
CA HIS A 32 -18.07 4.99 -18.75
C HIS A 32 -17.36 5.06 -17.39
N PRO A 33 -17.95 4.52 -16.30
CA PRO A 33 -17.18 4.23 -15.10
C PRO A 33 -16.16 3.11 -15.39
N PRO A 34 -15.00 3.09 -14.71
CA PRO A 34 -14.08 1.98 -14.83
C PRO A 34 -14.72 0.68 -14.31
N ILE A 35 -14.40 -0.43 -14.95
CA ILE A 35 -14.64 -1.78 -14.43
C ILE A 35 -13.35 -2.30 -13.80
N ILE A 36 -13.43 -2.93 -12.63
CA ILE A 36 -12.26 -3.36 -11.84
C ILE A 36 -12.46 -4.79 -11.38
N GLN A 37 -11.50 -5.67 -11.68
CA GLN A 37 -11.53 -7.07 -11.26
C GLN A 37 -10.19 -7.46 -10.63
N ASN A 38 -10.25 -8.08 -9.44
CA ASN A 38 -9.09 -8.74 -8.87
C ASN A 38 -8.80 -10.04 -9.63
N THR A 39 -7.56 -10.21 -10.08
CA THR A 39 -7.03 -11.45 -10.65
C THR A 39 -6.01 -12.07 -9.70
N VAL A 40 -5.52 -13.27 -10.02
CA VAL A 40 -4.44 -13.91 -9.27
C VAL A 40 -3.11 -13.11 -9.37
N ALA A 41 -2.96 -12.28 -10.40
CA ALA A 41 -1.74 -11.50 -10.67
C ALA A 41 -1.83 -10.04 -10.18
N GLY A 42 -3.03 -9.53 -9.89
CA GLY A 42 -3.25 -8.13 -9.54
C GLY A 42 -4.65 -7.66 -9.86
N ALA A 43 -5.05 -6.51 -9.32
CA ALA A 43 -6.24 -5.81 -9.80
C ALA A 43 -5.99 -5.26 -11.20
N ILE A 44 -6.89 -5.58 -12.13
CA ILE A 44 -6.91 -5.04 -13.49
C ILE A 44 -8.19 -4.25 -13.70
N ALA A 45 -8.13 -3.25 -14.57
CA ALA A 45 -9.27 -2.39 -14.84
C ALA A 45 -9.35 -2.00 -16.33
N SER A 46 -10.54 -1.63 -16.77
CA SER A 46 -10.77 -1.03 -18.09
C SER A 46 -11.59 0.24 -17.97
N ILE A 47 -11.34 1.20 -18.86
CA ILE A 47 -12.15 2.41 -19.01
C ILE A 47 -12.03 2.99 -20.42
N ASN A 48 -13.18 3.34 -21.01
CA ASN A 48 -13.22 4.23 -22.17
C ASN A 48 -13.00 5.66 -21.69
N ILE A 49 -11.92 6.34 -22.11
CA ILE A 49 -11.60 7.68 -21.60
C ILE A 49 -12.27 8.82 -22.38
N LEU A 50 -13.10 8.48 -23.38
CA LEU A 50 -13.85 9.36 -24.25
C LEU A 50 -12.97 10.41 -24.94
N ASN A 51 -12.67 10.19 -26.22
CA ASN A 51 -11.82 11.12 -26.96
C ASN A 51 -12.50 12.50 -27.07
N PRO A 52 -11.80 13.61 -26.76
CA PRO A 52 -12.39 14.95 -26.86
C PRO A 52 -12.99 15.23 -28.23
N GLY A 53 -14.18 15.82 -28.26
CA GLY A 53 -14.94 16.07 -29.50
C GLY A 53 -15.51 14.82 -30.17
N SER A 54 -15.43 13.63 -29.56
CA SER A 54 -16.11 12.43 -30.05
C SER A 54 -17.63 12.68 -30.09
N SER A 55 -18.24 12.35 -31.23
CA SER A 55 -19.71 12.37 -31.40
C SER A 55 -20.36 11.04 -31.01
N LEU A 56 -19.55 10.03 -30.68
CA LEU A 56 -19.96 8.65 -30.48
C LEU A 56 -20.56 8.36 -29.09
N ALA A 57 -20.64 9.38 -28.22
CA ALA A 57 -21.30 9.25 -26.92
C ALA A 57 -22.70 9.89 -26.94
N PRO A 58 -23.79 9.12 -27.06
CA PRO A 58 -25.07 9.56 -26.51
C PRO A 58 -25.62 8.57 -25.47
N PRO A 59 -26.24 9.08 -24.38
CA PRO A 59 -27.61 9.57 -24.54
C PRO A 59 -27.98 10.90 -23.89
N ALA A 60 -27.13 11.57 -23.11
CA ALA A 60 -27.55 12.80 -22.42
C ALA A 60 -27.26 14.05 -23.26
N VAL A 61 -28.27 14.52 -24.01
CA VAL A 61 -28.34 15.93 -24.38
C VAL A 61 -28.53 16.72 -23.08
N ILE A 62 -27.49 17.38 -22.60
CA ILE A 62 -27.58 18.31 -21.46
C ILE A 62 -27.68 19.70 -22.04
N ASP A 63 -28.79 20.38 -21.83
CA ASP A 63 -29.00 21.76 -22.30
C ASP A 63 -28.79 21.98 -23.82
N GLY A 64 -28.91 20.92 -24.63
CA GLY A 64 -28.67 20.93 -26.08
C GLY A 64 -27.27 20.50 -26.51
N VAL A 65 -26.35 20.26 -25.55
CA VAL A 65 -24.95 19.89 -25.81
C VAL A 65 -24.80 18.38 -25.90
N LYS A 66 -24.22 17.92 -27.01
CA LYS A 66 -24.05 16.49 -27.32
C LYS A 66 -22.63 15.97 -27.09
N MET A 67 -21.63 16.83 -27.03
CA MET A 67 -20.21 16.43 -26.96
C MET A 67 -19.42 17.26 -25.95
N LEU A 68 -18.30 16.70 -25.48
CA LEU A 68 -17.29 17.47 -24.76
C LEU A 68 -16.52 18.38 -25.74
N PRO A 69 -15.84 19.43 -25.25
CA PRO A 69 -15.03 20.29 -26.10
C PRO A 69 -14.00 19.51 -26.90
N ALA A 70 -13.75 19.91 -28.15
CA ALA A 70 -12.68 19.32 -28.96
C ALA A 70 -11.28 19.69 -28.43
N ASP A 71 -11.14 20.89 -27.87
CA ASP A 71 -10.02 21.24 -27.00
C ASP A 71 -10.24 20.57 -25.64
N GLY A 72 -9.68 19.38 -25.51
CA GLY A 72 -9.84 18.53 -24.36
C GLY A 72 -8.81 18.76 -23.28
N HIS A 73 -8.05 19.86 -23.27
CA HIS A 73 -6.97 20.08 -22.30
C HIS A 73 -7.43 19.82 -20.86
N VAL A 74 -8.49 20.51 -20.41
CA VAL A 74 -9.05 20.36 -19.06
C VAL A 74 -9.59 18.95 -18.82
N GLN A 75 -10.24 18.35 -19.82
CA GLN A 75 -10.74 16.97 -19.73
C GLN A 75 -9.58 15.98 -19.53
N MET A 76 -8.50 16.12 -20.28
CA MET A 76 -7.35 15.23 -20.28
C MET A 76 -6.51 15.37 -19.02
N GLU A 77 -6.41 16.57 -18.45
CA GLU A 77 -5.79 16.76 -17.13
C GLU A 77 -6.63 16.11 -16.01
N ALA A 78 -7.95 16.30 -16.03
CA ALA A 78 -8.84 15.64 -15.08
C ALA A 78 -8.83 14.11 -15.23
N MET A 79 -8.74 13.61 -16.46
CA MET A 79 -8.58 12.18 -16.75
C MET A 79 -7.23 11.64 -16.25
N ALA A 80 -6.14 12.40 -16.39
CA ALA A 80 -4.84 12.04 -15.82
C ALA A 80 -4.90 11.90 -14.29
N GLU A 81 -5.55 12.84 -13.60
CA GLU A 81 -5.76 12.77 -12.15
C GLU A 81 -6.60 11.55 -11.76
N TYR A 82 -7.63 11.24 -12.55
CA TYR A 82 -8.50 10.10 -12.31
C TYR A 82 -7.79 8.76 -12.51
N ILE A 83 -7.03 8.62 -13.60
CA ILE A 83 -6.15 7.48 -13.84
C ILE A 83 -5.13 7.34 -12.71
N PHE A 84 -4.47 8.42 -12.31
CA PHE A 84 -3.51 8.37 -11.21
C PHE A 84 -4.17 7.90 -9.91
N LYS A 85 -5.38 8.38 -9.61
CA LYS A 85 -6.18 7.92 -8.47
C LYS A 85 -6.49 6.42 -8.54
N MET A 86 -6.82 5.88 -9.72
CA MET A 86 -7.03 4.43 -9.91
C MET A 86 -5.80 3.61 -9.52
N PHE A 87 -4.62 4.00 -10.00
CA PHE A 87 -3.37 3.32 -9.61
C PHE A 87 -3.04 3.53 -8.13
N GLN A 88 -3.38 4.68 -7.58
CA GLN A 88 -3.26 4.95 -6.15
C GLN A 88 -4.16 4.05 -5.30
N GLN A 89 -5.26 3.49 -5.84
CA GLN A 89 -6.10 2.47 -5.19
C GLN A 89 -5.53 1.05 -5.32
N GLY A 90 -4.42 0.87 -6.05
CA GLY A 90 -3.76 -0.43 -6.23
C GLY A 90 -4.09 -1.16 -7.53
N ILE A 91 -4.71 -0.49 -8.52
CA ILE A 91 -4.81 -1.04 -9.88
C ILE A 91 -3.40 -1.26 -10.44
N GLY A 92 -3.14 -2.46 -10.93
CA GLY A 92 -1.85 -2.86 -11.50
C GLY A 92 -1.79 -2.71 -13.01
N LEU A 93 -2.90 -2.94 -13.70
CA LEU A 93 -3.03 -2.82 -15.16
C LEU A 93 -4.34 -2.12 -15.50
N LEU A 94 -4.27 -1.11 -16.36
CA LEU A 94 -5.42 -0.34 -16.84
C LEU A 94 -5.46 -0.35 -18.36
N ALA A 95 -6.52 -0.93 -18.94
CA ALA A 95 -6.82 -0.84 -20.36
C ALA A 95 -7.63 0.43 -20.65
N LEU A 96 -7.15 1.22 -21.61
CA LEU A 96 -7.76 2.49 -22.01
C LEU A 96 -8.30 2.38 -23.44
N GLN A 97 -9.54 2.82 -23.64
CA GLN A 97 -10.14 3.00 -24.97
C GLN A 97 -10.36 4.49 -25.26
N GLU A 98 -10.48 4.84 -26.54
CA GLU A 98 -10.57 6.23 -27.03
C GLU A 98 -9.42 7.15 -26.59
N VAL A 99 -8.21 6.60 -26.47
CA VAL A 99 -7.01 7.39 -26.19
C VAL A 99 -6.71 8.31 -27.39
N PRO A 100 -6.56 9.63 -27.20
CA PRO A 100 -6.24 10.56 -28.27
C PRO A 100 -4.98 10.14 -29.04
N LYS A 101 -4.89 10.47 -30.33
CA LYS A 101 -3.72 10.12 -31.13
C LYS A 101 -2.43 10.70 -30.56
N LYS A 102 -1.37 9.88 -30.49
CA LYS A 102 -0.03 10.30 -30.08
C LYS A 102 0.43 11.54 -30.86
N GLY A 103 0.95 12.53 -30.13
CA GLY A 103 1.44 13.79 -30.68
C GLY A 103 0.37 14.89 -30.85
N THR A 104 -0.90 14.61 -30.57
CA THR A 104 -1.95 15.64 -30.52
C THR A 104 -1.89 16.43 -29.20
N ALA A 105 -2.46 17.64 -29.18
CA ALA A 105 -2.51 18.48 -27.97
C ALA A 105 -3.22 17.79 -26.79
N ASN A 106 -4.31 17.06 -27.05
CA ASN A 106 -5.04 16.30 -26.03
C ASN A 106 -4.15 15.18 -25.44
N PHE A 107 -3.42 14.45 -26.27
CA PHE A 107 -2.47 13.42 -25.81
C PHE A 107 -1.32 14.00 -24.99
N ILE A 108 -0.77 15.14 -25.42
CA ILE A 108 0.29 15.85 -24.70
C ILE A 108 -0.21 16.31 -23.33
N SER A 109 -1.43 16.85 -23.25
CA SER A 109 -2.05 17.27 -21.99
C SER A 109 -2.20 16.11 -21.01
N LEU A 110 -2.75 14.98 -21.48
CA LEU A 110 -2.90 13.74 -20.70
C LEU A 110 -1.54 13.25 -20.17
N THR A 111 -0.55 13.12 -21.04
CA THR A 111 0.76 12.56 -20.68
C THR A 111 1.58 13.50 -19.79
N ASN A 112 1.57 14.81 -20.03
CA ASN A 112 2.28 15.77 -19.19
C ASN A 112 1.71 15.80 -17.77
N LYS A 113 0.38 15.83 -17.64
CA LYS A 113 -0.27 15.80 -16.34
C LYS A 113 0.00 14.48 -15.61
N LEU A 114 -0.09 13.33 -16.29
CA LEU A 114 0.27 12.04 -15.71
C LEU A 114 1.73 12.01 -15.22
N ARG A 115 2.70 12.50 -16.03
CA ARG A 115 4.11 12.57 -15.62
C ARG A 115 4.31 13.45 -14.40
N SER A 116 3.63 14.60 -14.35
CA SER A 116 3.67 15.51 -13.19
C SER A 116 3.15 14.85 -11.92
N LEU A 117 2.04 14.10 -11.99
CA LEU A 117 1.45 13.39 -10.86
C LEU A 117 2.30 12.21 -10.40
N VAL A 118 2.82 11.42 -11.35
CA VAL A 118 3.66 10.26 -11.05
C VAL A 118 4.95 10.71 -10.36
N GLY A 119 5.57 11.79 -10.82
CA GLY A 119 6.81 12.30 -10.24
C GLY A 119 7.84 11.19 -10.02
N THR A 120 8.27 10.98 -8.79
CA THR A 120 9.21 9.91 -8.40
C THR A 120 8.55 8.64 -7.85
N SER A 121 7.22 8.58 -7.78
CA SER A 121 6.48 7.45 -7.19
C SER A 121 6.69 6.13 -7.95
N ASN A 122 7.02 6.22 -9.24
CA ASN A 122 7.11 5.10 -10.18
C ASN A 122 5.83 4.24 -10.18
N LEU A 123 4.68 4.89 -9.99
CA LEU A 123 3.38 4.23 -9.85
C LEU A 123 2.79 3.81 -11.21
N ILE A 124 3.10 4.55 -12.27
CA ILE A 124 2.63 4.34 -13.64
C ILE A 124 3.83 4.54 -14.56
N ASN A 125 4.03 3.61 -15.49
CA ASN A 125 4.93 3.86 -16.62
C ASN A 125 4.20 4.67 -17.70
N VAL A 126 4.33 6.00 -17.66
CA VAL A 126 3.58 6.89 -18.58
C VAL A 126 4.01 6.73 -20.04
N ASP A 127 5.26 6.31 -20.29
CA ASP A 127 5.76 6.12 -21.64
C ASP A 127 5.06 4.94 -22.35
N ASP A 128 4.50 3.99 -21.59
CA ASP A 128 3.68 2.91 -22.15
C ASP A 128 2.46 3.46 -22.89
N LEU A 129 1.87 4.58 -22.44
CA LEU A 129 0.72 5.19 -23.12
C LEU A 129 1.02 5.43 -24.61
N ALA A 130 2.23 5.92 -24.90
CA ALA A 130 2.68 6.31 -26.23
C ALA A 130 3.36 5.17 -27.01
N ASN A 131 3.93 4.18 -26.31
CA ASN A 131 4.59 3.02 -26.91
C ASN A 131 3.59 1.92 -27.29
N GLN A 132 2.46 1.85 -26.56
CA GLN A 132 1.42 0.86 -26.73
C GLN A 132 0.19 1.36 -27.49
N TRP A 133 0.20 2.62 -27.96
CA TRP A 133 -0.92 3.23 -28.64
C TRP A 133 -1.19 2.55 -29.99
N LEU A 134 -2.42 2.05 -30.16
CA LEU A 134 -2.91 1.46 -31.40
C LEU A 134 -4.18 2.17 -31.86
N GLN A 135 -4.21 2.61 -33.12
CA GLN A 135 -5.40 3.21 -33.69
C GLN A 135 -6.57 2.21 -33.73
N THR A 136 -7.75 2.62 -33.26
CA THR A 136 -8.94 1.78 -33.32
C THR A 136 -9.64 1.96 -34.67
N GLY A 137 -9.68 0.91 -35.50
CA GLY A 137 -10.31 0.96 -36.83
C GLY A 137 -9.87 2.20 -37.63
N SER A 138 -10.83 2.99 -38.11
CA SER A 138 -10.60 4.26 -38.82
C SER A 138 -10.77 5.51 -37.94
N HIS A 139 -10.91 5.36 -36.63
CA HIS A 139 -11.17 6.49 -35.73
C HIS A 139 -9.92 7.35 -35.51
N SER A 140 -10.10 8.60 -35.04
CA SER A 140 -9.00 9.52 -34.70
C SER A 140 -8.33 9.21 -33.35
N PHE A 141 -8.78 8.17 -32.67
CA PHE A 141 -8.34 7.72 -31.36
C PHE A 141 -7.95 6.25 -31.41
N GLY A 142 -7.44 5.74 -30.28
CA GLY A 142 -6.92 4.39 -30.18
C GLY A 142 -7.15 3.72 -28.84
N THR A 143 -6.55 2.56 -28.67
CA THR A 143 -6.40 1.85 -27.41
C THR A 143 -4.96 1.95 -26.91
N SER A 144 -4.78 1.84 -25.60
CA SER A 144 -3.47 1.70 -24.96
C SER A 144 -3.60 1.01 -23.61
N ILE A 145 -2.51 0.53 -23.03
CA ILE A 145 -2.50 0.01 -21.66
C ILE A 145 -1.51 0.80 -20.82
N LEU A 146 -1.83 0.95 -19.54
CA LEU A 146 -0.93 1.48 -18.52
C LEU A 146 -0.69 0.38 -17.48
N CYS A 147 0.56 0.27 -17.03
CA CYS A 147 0.96 -0.68 -16.01
C CYS A 147 1.62 0.02 -14.84
N ASN A 148 1.38 -0.53 -13.65
CA ASN A 148 2.23 -0.31 -12.50
C ASN A 148 3.46 -1.20 -12.67
N PRO A 149 4.66 -0.62 -12.88
CA PRO A 149 5.86 -1.39 -13.23
C PRO A 149 6.31 -2.37 -12.14
N ARG A 150 5.76 -2.27 -10.92
CA ARG A 150 6.01 -3.23 -9.84
C ARG A 150 5.13 -4.47 -9.90
N MET A 151 4.03 -4.40 -10.64
CA MET A 151 3.04 -5.49 -10.75
C MET A 151 3.04 -6.11 -12.14
N PHE A 152 3.18 -5.28 -13.17
CA PHE A 152 3.05 -5.66 -14.56
C PHE A 152 4.08 -4.89 -15.39
N THR A 153 4.74 -5.58 -16.32
CA THR A 153 5.63 -4.97 -17.31
C THR A 153 5.28 -5.51 -18.69
N VAL A 154 5.09 -4.63 -19.67
CA VAL A 154 4.85 -5.05 -21.05
C VAL A 154 6.14 -5.63 -21.63
N VAL A 155 6.14 -6.92 -21.98
CA VAL A 155 7.30 -7.60 -22.55
C VAL A 155 7.19 -7.81 -24.06
N LYS A 156 5.96 -7.79 -24.59
CA LYS A 156 5.68 -7.72 -26.02
C LYS A 156 4.71 -6.58 -26.27
N GLY A 157 5.17 -5.62 -27.09
CA GLY A 157 4.37 -4.44 -27.44
C GLY A 157 3.12 -4.78 -28.25
N CYS A 158 2.25 -3.78 -28.40
CA CYS A 158 0.94 -3.92 -29.04
C CYS A 158 1.00 -4.56 -30.43
N SER A 159 0.29 -5.66 -30.62
CA SER A 159 -0.07 -6.18 -31.95
C SER A 159 -1.57 -6.01 -32.20
N PRO A 160 -1.99 -5.49 -33.37
CA PRO A 160 -3.40 -5.37 -33.69
C PRO A 160 -4.05 -6.73 -33.95
N ASP A 161 -5.33 -6.83 -33.58
CA ASP A 161 -6.20 -7.95 -33.93
C ASP A 161 -7.64 -7.44 -34.17
N LEU A 162 -8.53 -8.32 -34.64
CA LEU A 162 -9.94 -8.04 -34.91
C LEU A 162 -10.13 -6.78 -35.76
N ASN A 163 -9.39 -6.66 -36.86
CA ASN A 163 -9.38 -5.47 -37.74
C ASN A 163 -9.04 -4.15 -37.00
N ASN A 164 -8.01 -4.17 -36.16
CA ASN A 164 -7.58 -3.05 -35.33
C ASN A 164 -8.66 -2.62 -34.31
N ARG A 165 -9.52 -3.54 -33.88
CA ARG A 165 -10.47 -3.31 -32.76
C ARG A 165 -9.90 -3.83 -31.44
N VAL A 166 -8.79 -4.55 -31.49
CA VAL A 166 -8.10 -5.09 -30.32
C VAL A 166 -6.61 -4.78 -30.40
N GLY A 167 -6.04 -4.32 -29.29
CA GLY A 167 -4.61 -4.33 -29.04
C GLY A 167 -4.23 -5.52 -28.17
N CYS A 168 -3.34 -6.38 -28.63
CA CYS A 168 -2.85 -7.54 -27.89
C CYS A 168 -1.43 -7.29 -27.37
N TYR A 169 -1.18 -7.75 -26.14
CA TYR A 169 0.07 -7.54 -25.40
C TYR A 169 0.46 -8.83 -24.70
N ASP A 170 1.77 -9.02 -24.48
CA ASP A 170 2.23 -9.97 -23.46
C ASP A 170 2.77 -9.16 -22.29
N VAL A 171 2.25 -9.44 -21.09
CA VAL A 171 2.59 -8.71 -19.88
C VAL A 171 3.22 -9.67 -18.87
N LEU A 172 4.43 -9.36 -18.42
CA LEU A 172 5.09 -10.04 -17.31
C LEU A 172 4.50 -9.55 -15.99
N ALA A 173 3.86 -10.45 -15.25
CA ALA A 173 3.37 -10.18 -13.91
C ALA A 173 4.48 -10.35 -12.86
N ALA A 174 4.30 -9.74 -11.68
CA ALA A 174 5.27 -9.79 -10.58
C ALA A 174 5.55 -11.20 -10.04
N ASN A 175 4.65 -12.15 -10.30
CA ASN A 175 4.84 -13.56 -9.98
C ASN A 175 5.74 -14.31 -11.01
N GLY A 176 6.24 -13.61 -12.03
CA GLY A 176 7.10 -14.17 -13.09
C GLY A 176 6.35 -14.73 -14.30
N ASP A 177 5.02 -14.83 -14.26
CA ASP A 177 4.24 -15.38 -15.36
C ASP A 177 4.04 -14.32 -16.46
N ILE A 178 4.10 -14.78 -17.72
CA ILE A 178 3.73 -13.96 -18.88
C ILE A 178 2.27 -14.23 -19.21
N ILE A 179 1.47 -13.18 -19.20
CA ILE A 179 0.01 -13.25 -19.38
C ILE A 179 -0.36 -12.51 -20.67
N PRO A 180 -1.04 -13.17 -21.62
CA PRO A 180 -1.63 -12.50 -22.77
C PRO A 180 -2.73 -11.54 -22.31
N VAL A 181 -2.72 -10.32 -22.83
CA VAL A 181 -3.71 -9.28 -22.53
C VAL A 181 -4.29 -8.72 -23.83
N ALA A 182 -5.60 -8.64 -23.94
CA ALA A 182 -6.32 -8.00 -25.04
C ALA A 182 -7.11 -6.79 -24.53
N ASN A 183 -6.81 -5.60 -25.07
CA ASN A 183 -7.59 -4.38 -24.88
C ASN A 183 -8.53 -4.16 -26.07
N ILE A 184 -9.83 -4.31 -25.85
CA ILE A 184 -10.86 -4.23 -26.89
C ILE A 184 -11.51 -2.85 -26.91
N HIS A 185 -11.70 -2.32 -28.13
CA HIS A 185 -12.72 -1.33 -28.43
C HIS A 185 -13.51 -1.82 -29.65
N GLY A 186 -14.61 -2.53 -29.37
CA GLY A 186 -15.30 -3.37 -30.35
C GLY A 186 -15.99 -2.60 -31.48
N ASP A 187 -16.51 -3.32 -32.47
CA ASP A 187 -17.22 -2.71 -33.60
C ASP A 187 -18.73 -2.91 -33.47
N PHE A 188 -19.48 -1.81 -33.45
CA PHE A 188 -20.94 -1.82 -33.41
C PHE A 188 -21.60 -2.68 -34.50
N ASN A 189 -20.92 -2.85 -35.65
CA ASN A 189 -21.42 -3.62 -36.80
C ASN A 189 -20.92 -5.07 -36.81
N GLN A 190 -19.99 -5.45 -35.92
CA GLN A 190 -19.38 -6.79 -35.87
C GLN A 190 -19.45 -7.41 -34.47
N GLN A 191 -20.52 -7.12 -33.72
CA GLN A 191 -20.70 -7.55 -32.33
C GLN A 191 -20.54 -9.06 -32.13
N ALA A 192 -21.02 -9.88 -33.06
CA ALA A 192 -20.86 -11.35 -32.98
C ALA A 192 -19.39 -11.80 -33.05
N HIS A 193 -18.58 -11.14 -33.90
CA HIS A 193 -17.14 -11.42 -33.97
C HIS A 193 -16.43 -10.97 -32.70
N THR A 194 -16.79 -9.80 -32.16
CA THR A 194 -16.25 -9.34 -30.86
C THR A 194 -16.63 -10.31 -29.74
N ALA A 195 -17.87 -10.77 -29.66
CA ALA A 195 -18.31 -11.74 -28.66
C ALA A 195 -17.53 -13.06 -28.75
N HIS A 196 -17.33 -13.58 -29.97
CA HIS A 196 -16.56 -14.79 -30.21
C HIS A 196 -15.09 -14.63 -29.83
N TYR A 197 -14.50 -13.48 -30.15
CA TYR A 197 -13.12 -13.15 -29.76
C TYR A 197 -12.97 -13.16 -28.25
N ILE A 198 -13.85 -12.45 -27.53
CA ILE A 198 -13.85 -12.41 -26.06
C ILE A 198 -13.91 -13.83 -25.52
N ALA A 199 -14.90 -14.62 -25.94
CA ALA A 199 -15.12 -15.98 -25.45
C ALA A 199 -13.94 -16.94 -25.71
N SER A 200 -13.10 -16.68 -26.71
CA SER A 200 -11.99 -17.57 -27.10
C SER A 200 -10.62 -17.09 -26.59
N PHE A 201 -10.52 -15.88 -26.05
CA PHE A 201 -9.24 -15.32 -25.63
C PHE A 201 -8.68 -16.02 -24.38
N ASP A 202 -7.44 -16.51 -24.48
CA ASP A 202 -6.74 -17.17 -23.38
C ASP A 202 -5.81 -16.20 -22.64
N GLY A 203 -6.33 -15.54 -21.62
CA GLY A 203 -5.60 -14.57 -20.80
C GLY A 203 -6.54 -13.58 -20.13
N PHE A 204 -6.14 -12.31 -20.09
CA PHE A 204 -7.00 -11.21 -19.70
C PHE A 204 -7.54 -10.50 -20.94
N CYS A 205 -8.85 -10.49 -21.11
CA CYS A 205 -9.51 -9.75 -22.19
C CYS A 205 -10.42 -8.70 -21.55
N LEU A 206 -10.23 -7.43 -21.87
CA LEU A 206 -10.94 -6.34 -21.21
C LEU A 206 -11.14 -5.16 -22.16
N GLY A 207 -12.19 -4.38 -21.96
CA GLY A 207 -12.48 -3.26 -22.83
C GLY A 207 -13.92 -2.83 -22.90
N ASP A 208 -14.16 -1.87 -23.80
CA ASP A 208 -15.48 -1.50 -24.30
C ASP A 208 -15.81 -2.42 -25.47
N ALA A 209 -16.77 -3.33 -25.27
CA ALA A 209 -17.07 -4.33 -26.27
C ALA A 209 -17.89 -3.77 -27.45
N ASN A 210 -18.55 -2.61 -27.28
CA ASN A 210 -19.56 -2.11 -28.21
C ASN A 210 -20.64 -3.16 -28.61
N ILE A 211 -20.85 -4.17 -27.76
CA ILE A 211 -21.93 -5.16 -27.90
C ILE A 211 -23.13 -4.66 -27.11
N ALA A 212 -24.32 -4.73 -27.71
CA ALA A 212 -25.54 -4.34 -27.02
C ALA A 212 -25.74 -5.20 -25.77
N TYR A 213 -25.93 -4.57 -24.61
CA TYR A 213 -25.99 -5.27 -23.32
C TYR A 213 -27.04 -6.39 -23.29
N HIS A 214 -28.20 -6.14 -23.91
CA HIS A 214 -29.31 -7.11 -23.97
C HIS A 214 -29.08 -8.29 -24.92
N THR A 215 -28.05 -8.25 -25.78
CA THR A 215 -27.73 -9.33 -26.72
C THR A 215 -26.55 -10.19 -26.24
N TYR A 216 -25.78 -9.71 -25.26
CA TYR A 216 -24.65 -10.46 -24.72
C TYR A 216 -25.08 -11.41 -23.61
N SER A 217 -24.73 -12.69 -23.77
CA SER A 217 -24.85 -13.69 -22.72
C SER A 217 -23.44 -14.09 -22.29
N PRO A 218 -23.04 -13.82 -21.02
CA PRO A 218 -21.77 -14.30 -20.49
C PRO A 218 -21.66 -15.81 -20.70
N VAL A 219 -20.50 -16.27 -21.18
CA VAL A 219 -20.26 -17.70 -21.34
C VAL A 219 -20.14 -18.31 -19.94
N PHE A 220 -21.01 -19.25 -19.60
CA PHE A 220 -20.92 -19.98 -18.34
C PHE A 220 -19.82 -21.04 -18.43
N ASP A 221 -18.58 -20.58 -18.38
CA ASP A 221 -17.40 -21.43 -18.26
C ASP A 221 -16.90 -21.37 -16.81
N PRO A 222 -16.95 -22.47 -16.04
CA PRO A 222 -16.46 -22.49 -14.66
C PRO A 222 -14.96 -22.19 -14.56
N SER A 223 -14.19 -22.29 -15.64
CA SER A 223 -12.77 -21.91 -15.72
C SER A 223 -12.53 -20.43 -16.07
N SER A 224 -13.58 -19.67 -16.37
CA SER A 224 -13.52 -18.25 -16.69
C SER A 224 -14.10 -17.39 -15.56
N LEU A 225 -13.52 -16.22 -15.34
CA LEU A 225 -14.01 -15.19 -14.44
C LEU A 225 -14.38 -13.96 -15.27
N GLN A 226 -15.68 -13.66 -15.35
CA GLN A 226 -16.18 -12.55 -16.16
C GLN A 226 -16.91 -11.50 -15.31
N SER A 227 -16.51 -10.25 -15.45
CA SER A 227 -17.26 -9.07 -15.02
C SER A 227 -17.81 -8.38 -16.26
N VAL A 228 -19.13 -8.18 -16.31
CA VAL A 228 -19.83 -7.57 -17.45
C VAL A 228 -20.75 -6.49 -16.90
N VAL A 229 -20.55 -5.25 -17.30
CA VAL A 229 -21.27 -4.11 -16.75
C VAL A 229 -21.93 -3.34 -17.88
N GLN A 230 -23.19 -2.95 -17.69
CA GLN A 230 -23.80 -1.91 -18.51
C GLN A 230 -23.35 -0.56 -17.92
N PRO A 231 -22.55 0.24 -18.64
CA PRO A 231 -22.09 1.52 -18.13
C PRO A 231 -23.27 2.43 -17.76
N GLU A 232 -23.18 3.02 -16.58
CA GLU A 232 -24.20 3.90 -16.02
C GLU A 232 -23.51 5.13 -15.44
N ILE A 233 -23.96 6.32 -15.83
CA ILE A 233 -23.40 7.59 -15.39
C ILE A 233 -24.48 8.54 -14.91
N GLU A 234 -24.22 9.20 -13.78
CA GLU A 234 -25.12 10.21 -13.25
C GLU A 234 -24.82 11.58 -13.86
N ILE A 235 -25.87 12.22 -14.37
CA ILE A 235 -25.82 13.55 -14.96
C ILE A 235 -26.98 14.33 -14.37
N GLU A 236 -26.67 15.39 -13.61
CA GLU A 236 -27.67 16.24 -12.96
C GLU A 236 -28.65 15.45 -12.06
N GLY A 237 -28.14 14.44 -11.33
CA GLY A 237 -28.96 13.56 -10.49
C GLY A 237 -29.80 12.54 -11.27
N ILE A 238 -29.68 12.51 -12.61
CA ILE A 238 -30.36 11.55 -13.48
C ILE A 238 -29.36 10.51 -13.94
N SER A 239 -29.64 9.25 -13.60
CA SER A 239 -28.83 8.14 -14.09
C SER A 239 -29.09 7.84 -15.57
N ARG A 240 -28.02 7.68 -16.34
CA ARG A 240 -28.02 7.46 -17.78
C ARG A 240 -27.23 6.20 -18.10
N LYS A 241 -27.88 5.25 -18.77
CA LYS A 241 -27.26 3.98 -19.17
C LYS A 241 -26.86 4.01 -20.63
N VAL A 242 -25.68 3.49 -20.92
CA VAL A 242 -25.24 3.21 -22.28
C VAL A 242 -25.84 1.86 -22.71
N ASN A 243 -26.15 1.68 -23.99
CA ASN A 243 -26.74 0.43 -24.48
C ASN A 243 -25.68 -0.66 -24.73
N THR A 244 -24.40 -0.33 -24.63
CA THR A 244 -23.28 -1.27 -24.78
C THR A 244 -22.84 -1.81 -23.43
N LEU A 245 -21.82 -2.67 -23.44
CA LEU A 245 -21.23 -3.25 -22.24
C LEU A 245 -19.72 -3.04 -22.21
N ASP A 246 -19.23 -2.85 -21.00
CA ASP A 246 -17.82 -2.98 -20.64
C ASP A 246 -17.60 -4.35 -19.98
N PHE A 247 -16.42 -4.91 -20.15
CA PHE A 247 -16.13 -6.24 -19.62
C PHE A 247 -14.68 -6.42 -19.18
N ILE A 248 -14.50 -7.41 -18.30
CA ILE A 248 -13.23 -8.06 -18.00
C ILE A 248 -13.50 -9.56 -18.03
N GLN A 249 -12.76 -10.30 -18.84
CA GLN A 249 -12.66 -11.75 -18.82
C GLN A 249 -11.26 -12.16 -18.39
N ASP A 250 -11.21 -13.10 -17.47
CA ASP A 250 -9.99 -13.69 -16.93
C ASP A 250 -10.10 -15.21 -16.98
N THR A 251 -9.42 -15.83 -17.94
CA THR A 251 -9.28 -17.29 -18.03
C THR A 251 -7.98 -17.77 -17.38
N TYR A 252 -7.06 -16.86 -17.04
CA TYR A 252 -5.74 -17.20 -16.52
C TYR A 252 -5.80 -17.56 -15.03
N SER A 253 -6.54 -16.82 -14.21
CA SER A 253 -6.49 -16.99 -12.75
C SER A 253 -6.94 -18.37 -12.28
N LYS A 254 -8.01 -18.91 -12.86
CA LYS A 254 -8.49 -20.26 -12.52
C LYS A 254 -7.66 -21.38 -13.16
N LYS A 255 -7.02 -21.13 -14.30
CA LYS A 255 -5.99 -22.05 -14.84
C LYS A 255 -4.80 -22.15 -13.88
N ARG A 256 -4.37 -21.02 -13.33
CA ARG A 256 -3.22 -20.93 -12.42
C ARG A 256 -3.53 -21.44 -11.01
N ALA A 257 -4.73 -21.14 -10.52
CA ALA A 257 -5.22 -21.47 -9.19
C ALA A 257 -6.72 -21.80 -9.27
N PRO A 258 -7.11 -23.09 -9.46
CA PRO A 258 -8.51 -23.48 -9.68
C PRO A 258 -9.50 -23.05 -8.60
N ALA A 259 -9.04 -22.87 -7.36
CA ALA A 259 -9.84 -22.39 -6.24
C ALA A 259 -9.91 -20.85 -6.12
N PHE A 260 -9.21 -20.11 -6.98
CA PHE A 260 -9.18 -18.65 -6.90
C PHE A 260 -10.57 -18.05 -7.10
N THR A 261 -10.93 -17.19 -6.16
CA THR A 261 -12.16 -16.38 -6.19
C THR A 261 -11.76 -14.92 -5.99
N PRO A 262 -12.10 -14.03 -6.94
CA PRO A 262 -11.84 -12.61 -6.79
C PRO A 262 -12.51 -12.03 -5.55
N ASP A 263 -11.76 -11.27 -4.74
CA ASP A 263 -12.36 -10.40 -3.74
C ASP A 263 -13.13 -9.27 -4.44
N VAL A 264 -14.33 -8.97 -3.97
CA VAL A 264 -15.20 -7.92 -4.51
C VAL A 264 -15.38 -6.75 -3.55
N ASN A 265 -14.87 -6.86 -2.33
CA ASN A 265 -15.03 -5.85 -1.26
C ASN A 265 -13.93 -4.79 -1.27
N GLY A 266 -12.97 -4.88 -2.19
CA GLY A 266 -11.86 -3.94 -2.32
C GLY A 266 -10.80 -4.44 -3.29
N ILE A 267 -9.78 -3.63 -3.54
CA ILE A 267 -8.61 -4.05 -4.31
C ILE A 267 -7.70 -4.88 -3.40
N THR A 268 -7.39 -6.10 -3.82
CA THR A 268 -6.43 -6.95 -3.10
C THR A 268 -5.03 -6.38 -3.28
N PRO A 269 -4.35 -5.92 -2.22
CA PRO A 269 -3.00 -5.39 -2.34
C PRO A 269 -2.05 -6.44 -2.92
N ALA A 270 -1.12 -6.04 -3.78
CA ALA A 270 -0.18 -6.95 -4.46
C ALA A 270 0.57 -7.91 -3.50
N TRP A 271 0.86 -7.47 -2.28
CA TRP A 271 1.54 -8.29 -1.26
C TRP A 271 0.66 -9.36 -0.62
N LYS A 272 -0.67 -9.27 -0.72
CA LYS A 272 -1.63 -10.29 -0.28
C LYS A 272 -1.90 -11.35 -1.36
N LEU A 273 -1.46 -11.13 -2.60
CA LEU A 273 -1.60 -12.09 -3.71
C LEU A 273 -0.54 -13.21 -3.66
N GLN A 274 -0.12 -13.62 -2.46
CA GLN A 274 0.76 -14.76 -2.27
C GLN A 274 0.02 -16.04 -2.65
N VAL A 275 0.12 -16.42 -3.92
CA VAL A 275 -0.08 -17.82 -4.30
C VAL A 275 1.16 -18.58 -3.80
N PRO A 276 1.02 -19.72 -3.12
CA PRO A 276 2.15 -20.58 -2.78
C PRO A 276 2.82 -21.06 -4.07
N THR A 277 3.83 -20.34 -4.54
CA THR A 277 4.77 -20.86 -5.53
C THR A 277 5.89 -21.50 -4.73
N GLY A 278 5.99 -22.82 -4.85
CA GLY A 278 6.85 -23.66 -4.03
C GLY A 278 8.35 -23.42 -4.17
N ASN A 279 8.83 -22.31 -4.73
CA ASN A 279 10.23 -21.87 -4.69
C ASN A 279 10.32 -20.34 -4.93
N ASP A 280 11.12 -19.66 -4.10
CA ASP A 280 11.59 -18.27 -4.12
C ASP A 280 10.58 -17.11 -3.98
N ILE A 281 10.56 -16.53 -2.76
CA ILE A 281 9.91 -15.25 -2.42
C ILE A 281 10.93 -14.14 -2.64
N THR A 282 10.88 -13.46 -3.78
CA THR A 282 11.44 -12.10 -3.90
C THR A 282 10.32 -11.09 -3.63
N SER A 283 10.53 -10.26 -2.62
CA SER A 283 9.54 -9.32 -2.08
C SER A 283 9.16 -8.23 -3.09
N VAL A 284 7.90 -8.21 -3.54
CA VAL A 284 7.35 -7.08 -4.29
C VAL A 284 7.19 -5.87 -3.35
N PRO A 285 7.73 -4.67 -3.67
CA PRO A 285 7.66 -3.52 -2.77
C PRO A 285 6.23 -2.95 -2.71
N SER A 286 5.63 -2.91 -1.51
CA SER A 286 4.27 -2.38 -1.28
C SER A 286 4.10 -0.96 -1.86
N VAL A 287 3.06 -0.76 -2.67
CA VAL A 287 2.63 0.56 -3.16
C VAL A 287 1.97 1.33 -2.01
N PHE A 288 2.35 2.60 -1.82
CA PHE A 288 1.74 3.47 -0.83
C PHE A 288 0.39 3.99 -1.36
N GLN A 289 -0.68 3.73 -0.62
CA GLN A 289 -2.01 4.24 -0.89
C GLN A 289 -2.13 5.66 -0.29
N PRO A 290 -2.68 6.65 -1.00
CA PRO A 290 -2.90 7.98 -0.43
C PRO A 290 -3.80 7.90 0.78
N VAL A 291 -3.49 8.69 1.78
CA VAL A 291 -4.26 8.74 3.02
C VAL A 291 -5.09 10.01 3.04
N ILE A 292 -6.39 9.85 3.25
CA ILE A 292 -7.33 10.98 3.40
C ILE A 292 -7.54 11.21 4.89
N ILE A 293 -7.23 12.41 5.35
CA ILE A 293 -7.46 12.86 6.71
C ILE A 293 -8.63 13.84 6.69
N GLN A 294 -9.66 13.52 7.47
CA GLN A 294 -10.82 14.39 7.65
C GLN A 294 -10.61 15.28 8.87
N VAL A 295 -10.78 16.58 8.70
CA VAL A 295 -10.63 17.59 9.77
C VAL A 295 -11.74 18.63 9.68
N ALA A 296 -12.00 19.36 10.76
CA ALA A 296 -12.91 20.49 10.72
C ALA A 296 -12.38 21.53 9.71
N ALA A 297 -13.26 22.06 8.86
CA ALA A 297 -12.83 22.96 7.78
C ALA A 297 -12.09 24.21 8.29
N GLY A 298 -12.50 24.73 9.46
CA GLY A 298 -11.84 25.86 10.12
C GLY A 298 -10.43 25.58 10.65
N GLU A 299 -10.05 24.30 10.81
CA GLU A 299 -8.78 23.86 11.42
C GLU A 299 -7.78 23.34 10.38
N ALA A 300 -8.23 23.05 9.15
CA ALA A 300 -7.41 22.41 8.13
C ALA A 300 -6.18 23.25 7.74
N ALA A 301 -6.36 24.57 7.61
CA ALA A 301 -5.29 25.48 7.22
C ALA A 301 -4.24 25.70 8.34
N SER A 302 -4.66 25.70 9.61
CA SER A 302 -3.72 25.76 10.74
C SER A 302 -2.95 24.45 10.88
N LEU A 303 -3.64 23.31 10.79
CA LEU A 303 -2.99 21.99 10.86
C LEU A 303 -1.89 21.81 9.81
N LEU A 304 -2.16 22.20 8.56
CA LEU A 304 -1.16 22.11 7.49
C LEU A 304 0.01 23.08 7.70
N ARG A 305 -0.23 24.24 8.31
CA ARG A 305 0.82 25.22 8.63
C ARG A 305 1.73 24.73 9.76
N ASP A 306 1.14 24.13 10.79
CA ASP A 306 1.88 23.54 11.91
C ASP A 306 2.69 22.34 11.44
N PHE A 307 2.10 21.51 10.57
CA PHE A 307 2.82 20.40 9.93
C PHE A 307 3.97 20.88 9.03
N ALA A 308 3.76 21.92 8.21
CA ALA A 308 4.84 22.52 7.42
C ALA A 308 5.99 23.04 8.30
N SER A 309 5.66 23.65 9.44
CA SER A 309 6.65 24.14 10.40
C SER A 309 7.42 22.99 11.06
N TYR A 310 6.74 21.90 11.40
CA TYR A 310 7.37 20.65 11.84
C TYR A 310 8.38 20.12 10.81
N LEU A 311 8.00 20.04 9.53
CA LEU A 311 8.88 19.54 8.47
C LEU A 311 10.13 20.43 8.30
N ILE A 312 9.97 21.76 8.37
CA ILE A 312 11.08 22.71 8.30
C ILE A 312 12.02 22.52 9.49
N ASN A 313 11.49 22.46 10.71
CA ASN A 313 12.29 22.33 11.93
C ASN A 313 13.04 20.98 12.02
N ASN A 314 12.56 19.96 11.30
CA ASN A 314 13.20 18.64 11.21
C ASN A 314 14.05 18.45 9.94
N ASN A 315 14.44 19.54 9.28
CA ASN A 315 15.29 19.55 8.08
C ASN A 315 14.72 18.74 6.89
N LYS A 316 13.41 18.61 6.77
CA LYS A 316 12.72 17.86 5.70
C LYS A 316 12.41 18.73 4.48
N HIS A 317 13.36 19.58 4.07
CA HIS A 317 13.17 20.53 2.98
C HIS A 317 12.91 19.88 1.61
N HIS A 318 13.37 18.64 1.41
CA HIS A 318 13.13 17.89 0.17
C HIS A 318 11.67 17.46 -0.02
N LEU A 319 10.85 17.55 1.03
CA LEU A 319 9.41 17.27 0.96
C LEU A 319 8.58 18.46 0.49
N PHE A 320 9.21 19.56 0.09
CA PHE A 320 8.53 20.72 -0.49
C PHE A 320 8.69 20.76 -2.01
N THR A 321 7.65 21.21 -2.72
CA THR A 321 7.71 21.53 -4.14
C THR A 321 8.52 22.81 -4.37
N SER A 322 8.88 23.08 -5.62
CA SER A 322 9.53 24.34 -6.02
C SER A 322 8.73 25.60 -5.65
N GLU A 323 7.42 25.47 -5.47
CA GLU A 323 6.49 26.53 -5.07
C GLU A 323 6.30 26.64 -3.55
N ARG A 324 7.10 25.91 -2.76
CA ARG A 324 7.03 25.83 -1.28
C ARG A 324 5.74 25.22 -0.74
N HIS A 325 5.06 24.37 -1.51
CA HIS A 325 3.96 23.53 -1.01
C HIS A 325 4.50 22.18 -0.54
N ILE A 326 3.84 21.52 0.41
CA ILE A 326 4.22 20.15 0.80
C ILE A 326 3.89 19.20 -0.36
N SER A 327 4.86 18.38 -0.77
CA SER A 327 4.76 17.47 -1.91
C SER A 327 3.65 16.44 -1.71
N GLY A 328 2.74 16.33 -2.68
CA GLY A 328 1.68 15.33 -2.67
C GLY A 328 0.58 15.58 -1.62
N ILE A 329 0.39 16.82 -1.15
CA ILE A 329 -0.77 17.22 -0.34
C ILE A 329 -1.81 17.91 -1.21
N ASP A 330 -3.07 17.48 -1.10
CA ASP A 330 -4.25 18.16 -1.65
C ASP A 330 -5.23 18.48 -0.52
N LEU A 331 -5.86 19.66 -0.54
CA LEU A 331 -6.84 20.10 0.45
C LEU A 331 -8.15 20.44 -0.25
N LYS A 332 -9.23 19.70 0.07
CA LYS A 332 -10.56 19.92 -0.49
C LYS A 332 -11.59 20.14 0.60
N THR A 333 -12.41 21.18 0.45
CA THR A 333 -13.55 21.46 1.33
C THR A 333 -14.82 21.33 0.49
N GLN A 334 -15.66 20.34 0.80
CA GLN A 334 -16.92 20.12 0.08
C GLN A 334 -18.09 20.75 0.86
N ALA A 335 -19.09 21.28 0.15
CA ALA A 335 -20.33 21.75 0.77
C ALA A 335 -20.96 20.60 1.60
N PRO A 336 -21.36 20.82 2.87
CA PRO A 336 -21.69 22.11 3.50
C PRO A 336 -20.53 22.83 4.23
N TYR A 337 -19.27 22.61 3.83
CA TYR A 337 -18.06 23.32 4.31
C TYR A 337 -17.74 23.16 5.81
N VAL A 338 -18.27 22.10 6.43
CA VAL A 338 -17.99 21.75 7.83
C VAL A 338 -16.74 20.89 7.99
N THR A 339 -16.39 20.12 6.96
CA THR A 339 -15.26 19.19 6.96
C THR A 339 -14.37 19.46 5.75
N ALA A 340 -13.06 19.40 5.95
CA ALA A 340 -12.06 19.40 4.90
C ALA A 340 -11.34 18.05 4.84
N ASN A 341 -10.99 17.64 3.63
CA ASN A 341 -10.23 16.44 3.33
C ASN A 341 -8.82 16.85 2.94
N ILE A 342 -7.84 16.47 3.76
CA ILE A 342 -6.41 16.55 3.43
C ILE A 342 -6.00 15.20 2.86
N THR A 343 -5.65 15.16 1.58
CA THR A 343 -5.16 13.94 0.93
C THR A 343 -3.63 13.98 0.88
N ILE A 344 -2.98 12.96 1.43
CA ILE A 344 -1.51 12.80 1.40
C ILE A 344 -1.18 11.64 0.45
N GLY A 345 -0.71 11.97 -0.76
CA GLY A 345 -0.32 11.01 -1.80
C GLY A 345 1.15 10.60 -1.78
N ASN A 346 1.97 11.20 -0.92
CA ASN A 346 3.39 10.88 -0.78
C ASN A 346 3.65 10.07 0.50
N LYS A 347 4.28 8.88 0.36
CA LYS A 347 4.57 7.95 1.47
C LYS A 347 5.39 8.60 2.58
N GLU A 348 6.44 9.32 2.19
CA GLU A 348 7.39 9.93 3.12
C GLU A 348 6.72 11.09 3.87
N VAL A 349 5.90 11.88 3.18
CA VAL A 349 5.08 12.93 3.81
C VAL A 349 4.08 12.35 4.79
N TYR A 350 3.46 11.21 4.48
CA TYR A 350 2.55 10.55 5.42
C TYR A 350 3.25 10.00 6.65
N GLN A 351 4.44 9.41 6.49
CA GLN A 351 5.25 8.94 7.61
C GLN A 351 5.61 10.10 8.56
N GLU A 352 6.00 11.24 8.00
CA GLU A 352 6.27 12.45 8.79
C GLU A 352 5.00 13.02 9.43
N TYR A 353 3.86 12.95 8.73
CA TYR A 353 2.57 13.37 9.27
C TYR A 353 2.14 12.53 10.49
N GLN A 354 2.39 11.22 10.45
CA GLN A 354 2.14 10.33 11.59
C GLN A 354 3.01 10.70 12.80
N GLN A 355 4.28 11.07 12.57
CA GLN A 355 5.16 11.54 13.65
C GLN A 355 4.70 12.88 14.23
N PHE A 356 4.30 13.82 13.37
CA PHE A 356 3.73 15.10 13.78
C PHE A 356 2.49 14.94 14.65
N GLN A 357 1.51 14.11 14.24
CA GLN A 357 0.30 13.82 15.01
C GLN A 357 0.59 13.20 16.38
N PHE A 358 1.58 12.31 16.42
CA PHE A 358 1.99 11.67 17.67
C PHE A 358 2.62 12.67 18.66
N LEU A 359 3.46 13.59 18.19
CA LEU A 359 4.07 14.64 19.02
C LEU A 359 3.03 15.66 19.51
N GLU A 360 2.09 16.06 18.66
CA GLU A 360 0.94 16.90 19.01
C GLU A 360 0.09 16.27 20.13
N ALA A 361 -0.21 14.98 20.02
CA ALA A 361 -0.97 14.24 21.03
C ALA A 361 -0.23 14.16 22.38
N GLN A 362 1.10 13.98 22.36
CA GLN A 362 1.90 13.99 23.59
C GLN A 362 1.98 15.37 24.23
N GLN A 363 2.11 16.45 23.46
CA GLN A 363 2.10 17.81 23.99
C GLN A 363 0.73 18.17 24.59
N LYS A 364 -0.37 17.79 23.94
CA LYS A 364 -1.73 17.96 24.47
C LYS A 364 -1.96 17.11 25.73
N ALA A 365 -1.47 15.88 25.77
CA ALA A 365 -1.53 15.03 26.96
C ALA A 365 -0.68 15.56 28.12
N ALA A 366 0.50 16.11 27.84
CA ALA A 366 1.37 16.76 28.82
C ALA A 366 0.76 18.06 29.38
N LEU A 367 0.06 18.83 28.53
CA LEU A 367 -0.68 20.03 28.96
C LEU A 367 -1.89 19.67 29.84
N ASN A 368 -2.60 18.59 29.50
CA ASN A 368 -3.78 18.13 30.25
C ASN A 368 -3.41 17.42 31.56
N SER A 369 -2.23 16.79 31.66
CA SER A 369 -1.74 16.17 32.90
C SER A 369 -1.16 17.16 33.91
N GLN A 370 -1.12 18.46 33.57
CA GLN A 370 -0.93 19.54 34.54
C GLN A 370 -2.23 20.02 35.19
N VAL A 371 -3.39 19.47 34.79
CA VAL A 371 -4.69 19.71 35.44
C VAL A 371 -5.16 18.37 36.02
N GLY A 372 -5.28 18.29 37.35
CA GLY A 372 -5.32 17.05 38.16
C GLY A 372 -6.40 16.00 37.83
N PRO A 373 -6.30 14.79 38.43
CA PRO A 373 -6.99 13.61 37.96
C PRO A 373 -8.48 13.60 38.35
N ALA A 374 -9.36 13.42 37.37
CA ALA A 374 -10.73 12.95 37.60
C ALA A 374 -10.83 11.48 37.15
N GLN A 375 -11.19 10.62 38.11
CA GLN A 375 -11.38 9.18 37.96
C GLN A 375 -12.55 8.86 37.00
N LEU A 376 -12.35 7.88 36.12
CA LEU A 376 -13.42 7.25 35.35
C LEU A 376 -13.32 5.73 35.55
N GLU A 377 -14.29 5.18 36.26
CA GLU A 377 -14.47 3.76 36.53
C GLU A 377 -14.98 3.03 35.27
N ILE A 378 -14.47 1.82 35.01
CA ILE A 378 -14.93 0.92 33.95
C ILE A 378 -15.43 -0.38 34.61
N PRO A 379 -16.60 -0.95 34.23
CA PRO A 379 -17.12 -2.17 34.83
C PRO A 379 -16.44 -3.43 34.29
N VAL A 380 -16.28 -4.41 35.18
CA VAL A 380 -15.57 -5.69 35.03
C VAL A 380 -16.44 -6.75 34.34
N SER A 381 -15.85 -7.52 33.42
CA SER A 381 -16.37 -8.79 32.91
C SER A 381 -15.34 -9.92 33.13
N LEU A 382 -15.83 -11.06 33.63
CA LEU A 382 -15.07 -12.22 34.11
C LEU A 382 -14.45 -13.04 32.97
N GLY A 383 -13.35 -12.52 32.44
CA GLY A 383 -12.30 -13.19 31.66
C GLY A 383 -10.98 -12.38 31.68
N GLY A 384 -10.95 -11.29 32.47
CA GLY A 384 -10.00 -10.19 32.35
C GLY A 384 -8.66 -10.36 33.06
N ASP A 385 -8.54 -11.16 34.12
CA ASP A 385 -7.35 -11.11 34.99
C ASP A 385 -6.04 -11.55 34.30
N GLN A 386 -6.07 -12.54 33.40
CA GLN A 386 -4.85 -13.00 32.72
C GLN A 386 -4.47 -12.11 31.53
N ALA A 387 -5.44 -11.71 30.71
CA ALA A 387 -5.19 -10.79 29.60
C ALA A 387 -4.77 -9.40 30.10
N GLN A 388 -5.38 -8.92 31.19
CA GLN A 388 -5.01 -7.66 31.82
C GLN A 388 -3.62 -7.72 32.45
N ARG A 389 -3.26 -8.85 33.08
CA ARG A 389 -1.91 -9.05 33.63
C ARG A 389 -0.86 -9.17 32.53
N PHE A 390 -1.16 -9.87 31.44
CA PHE A 390 -0.30 -9.91 30.25
C PHE A 390 -0.04 -8.52 29.69
N GLU A 391 -1.08 -7.70 29.54
CA GLU A 391 -0.93 -6.33 29.04
C GLU A 391 -0.14 -5.43 30.00
N GLN A 392 -0.33 -5.58 31.32
CA GLN A 392 0.44 -4.86 32.32
C GLN A 392 1.94 -5.24 32.29
N ASP A 393 2.22 -6.55 32.26
CA ASP A 393 3.60 -7.04 32.19
C ASP A 393 4.24 -6.63 30.86
N LYS A 394 3.53 -6.72 29.73
CA LYS A 394 3.98 -6.23 28.42
C LYS A 394 4.35 -4.74 28.45
N GLN A 395 3.50 -3.90 29.02
CA GLN A 395 3.73 -2.47 29.14
C GLN A 395 4.91 -2.13 30.06
N GLN A 396 5.07 -2.86 31.17
CA GLN A 396 6.19 -2.66 32.09
C GLN A 396 7.53 -2.95 31.39
N VAL A 397 7.57 -4.02 30.61
CA VAL A 397 8.77 -4.46 29.90
C VAL A 397 9.11 -3.51 28.77
N GLN A 398 8.11 -3.08 28.02
CA GLN A 398 8.28 -2.06 26.99
C GLN A 398 8.84 -0.76 27.58
N ARG A 399 8.34 -0.34 28.75
CA ARG A 399 8.85 0.84 29.46
C ARG A 399 10.33 0.73 29.82
N GLN A 400 10.76 -0.40 30.37
CA GLN A 400 12.17 -0.65 30.71
C GLN A 400 13.08 -0.64 29.48
N PHE A 401 12.58 -1.14 28.36
CA PHE A 401 13.30 -1.06 27.08
C PHE A 401 13.44 0.38 26.58
N LEU A 402 12.36 1.16 26.68
CA LEU A 402 12.36 2.58 26.29
C LEU A 402 13.28 3.43 27.19
N GLU A 403 13.35 3.14 28.48
CA GLU A 403 14.31 3.78 29.39
C GLU A 403 15.76 3.48 28.96
N SER A 404 16.04 2.23 28.57
CA SER A 404 17.37 1.84 28.06
C SER A 404 17.70 2.51 26.71
N LEU A 405 16.69 2.69 25.84
CA LEU A 405 16.85 3.44 24.60
C LEU A 405 17.06 4.94 24.84
N ALA A 406 16.39 5.52 25.83
CA ALA A 406 16.61 6.92 26.20
C ALA A 406 18.06 7.13 26.67
N THR A 407 18.59 6.22 27.49
CA THR A 407 20.01 6.23 27.88
C THR A 407 20.94 6.04 26.67
N LEU A 408 20.56 5.20 25.70
CA LEU A 408 21.31 5.09 24.44
C LEU A 408 21.36 6.47 23.76
N ASN A 409 20.21 7.12 23.55
CA ASN A 409 20.12 8.42 22.89
C ASN A 409 20.93 9.51 23.59
N GLU A 410 20.84 9.61 24.91
CA GLU A 410 21.63 10.55 25.71
C GLU A 410 23.15 10.35 25.47
N LYS A 411 23.60 9.09 25.41
CA LYS A 411 25.00 8.78 25.09
C LYS A 411 25.36 9.06 23.64
N LEU A 412 24.41 8.96 22.70
CA LEU A 412 24.62 9.38 21.30
C LEU A 412 24.97 10.85 21.24
N GLU A 413 24.14 11.67 21.88
CA GLU A 413 24.25 13.13 21.92
C GLU A 413 25.53 13.57 22.65
N THR A 414 25.95 12.82 23.67
CA THR A 414 27.14 13.15 24.46
C THR A 414 28.46 12.74 23.78
N HIS A 415 28.47 11.68 22.96
CA HIS A 415 29.71 11.08 22.45
C HIS A 415 29.92 11.16 20.95
N ALA A 416 28.89 11.52 20.17
CA ALA A 416 29.04 11.78 18.76
C ALA A 416 29.08 13.29 18.51
N GLN A 417 30.03 13.75 17.69
CA GLN A 417 30.04 15.14 17.25
C GLN A 417 28.83 15.36 16.35
N GLU A 418 28.03 16.40 16.65
CA GLU A 418 26.84 16.72 15.89
C GLU A 418 27.13 16.85 14.38
N GLY A 419 26.34 16.16 13.57
CA GLY A 419 26.49 16.11 12.11
C GLY A 419 27.58 15.17 11.60
N SER A 420 28.34 14.51 12.48
CA SER A 420 29.29 13.47 12.08
C SER A 420 28.57 12.22 11.52
N ALA A 421 29.28 11.43 10.72
CA ALA A 421 28.76 10.13 10.26
C ALA A 421 28.34 9.22 11.42
N ALA A 422 29.04 9.34 12.56
CA ALA A 422 28.68 8.63 13.78
C ALA A 422 27.38 9.18 14.40
N ASP A 423 27.20 10.49 14.49
CA ASP A 423 25.95 11.09 15.00
C ASP A 423 24.74 10.68 14.14
N ILE A 424 24.87 10.82 12.81
CA ILE A 424 23.83 10.43 11.86
C ILE A 424 23.49 8.93 12.01
N LYS A 425 24.52 8.07 12.07
CA LYS A 425 24.29 6.61 12.17
C LYS A 425 23.76 6.20 13.54
N GLY A 426 24.18 6.88 14.60
CA GLY A 426 23.68 6.70 15.96
C GLY A 426 22.18 7.02 16.05
N ARG A 427 21.75 8.17 15.53
CA ARG A 427 20.33 8.55 15.48
C ARG A 427 19.50 7.55 14.67
N GLN A 428 20.05 7.07 13.54
CA GLN A 428 19.42 6.00 12.74
C GLN A 428 19.28 4.70 13.54
N LEU A 429 20.30 4.30 14.29
CA LEU A 429 20.27 3.10 15.13
C LEU A 429 19.20 3.24 16.23
N TYR A 430 19.17 4.36 16.96
CA TYR A 430 18.15 4.65 17.96
C TYR A 430 16.74 4.58 17.38
N GLN A 431 16.48 5.30 16.28
CA GLN A 431 15.19 5.29 15.60
C GLN A 431 14.77 3.90 15.14
N THR A 432 15.71 3.10 14.65
CA THR A 432 15.44 1.74 14.19
C THR A 432 15.10 0.81 15.36
N LEU A 433 15.85 0.86 16.46
CA LEU A 433 15.55 0.07 17.66
C LEU A 433 14.23 0.50 18.32
N PHE A 434 13.96 1.81 18.35
CA PHE A 434 12.70 2.37 18.82
C PHE A 434 11.50 1.92 17.97
N THR A 435 11.68 1.82 16.66
CA THR A 435 10.63 1.32 15.75
C THR A 435 10.46 -0.19 15.88
N ALA A 436 11.57 -0.94 15.93
CA ALA A 436 11.56 -2.39 16.00
C ALA A 436 10.86 -2.90 17.29
N GLN A 437 11.09 -2.25 18.43
CA GLN A 437 10.39 -2.63 19.67
C GLN A 437 8.89 -2.38 19.56
N ASN A 438 8.47 -1.29 18.92
CA ASN A 438 7.05 -0.95 18.80
C ASN A 438 6.31 -1.98 17.93
N VAL A 439 6.94 -2.42 16.83
CA VAL A 439 6.44 -3.50 15.99
C VAL A 439 6.36 -4.82 16.77
N PHE A 440 7.40 -5.13 17.55
CA PHE A 440 7.45 -6.36 18.33
C PHE A 440 6.34 -6.42 19.40
N PHE A 441 6.21 -5.38 20.24
CA PHE A 441 5.21 -5.36 21.33
C PHE A 441 3.77 -5.23 20.86
N SER A 442 3.52 -4.59 19.70
CA SER A 442 2.17 -4.53 19.11
C SER A 442 1.72 -5.86 18.52
N GLN A 443 2.67 -6.72 18.14
CA GLN A 443 2.40 -8.06 17.63
C GLN A 443 2.19 -9.07 18.76
N LEU A 444 2.72 -8.83 19.97
CA LEU A 444 2.48 -9.68 21.12
C LEU A 444 1.05 -9.51 21.68
N THR A 445 0.21 -10.51 21.42
CA THR A 445 -1.13 -10.64 22.01
C THR A 445 -1.26 -11.93 22.84
N PRO A 446 -2.20 -12.00 23.80
CA PRO A 446 -2.42 -13.20 24.62
C PRO A 446 -2.77 -14.46 23.83
N GLU A 447 -3.29 -14.31 22.61
CA GLU A 447 -3.80 -15.40 21.78
C GLU A 447 -2.77 -15.99 20.80
N LEU A 448 -1.56 -15.45 20.76
CA LEU A 448 -0.52 -15.95 19.86
C LEU A 448 -0.06 -17.35 20.26
N ASP A 449 0.12 -18.21 19.24
CA ASP A 449 0.78 -19.50 19.41
C ASP A 449 2.32 -19.35 19.48
N GLU A 450 2.96 -20.38 20.03
CA GLU A 450 4.41 -20.44 20.23
C GLU A 450 5.20 -20.23 18.93
N THR A 451 4.67 -20.71 17.79
CA THR A 451 5.33 -20.58 16.49
C THR A 451 5.36 -19.12 16.04
N SER A 452 4.25 -18.41 16.20
CA SER A 452 4.11 -17.00 15.87
C SER A 452 4.99 -16.12 16.76
N ILE A 453 5.01 -16.43 18.07
CA ILE A 453 5.89 -15.77 19.04
C ILE A 453 7.36 -15.92 18.65
N ASN A 454 7.80 -17.14 18.30
CA ASN A 454 9.16 -17.42 17.86
C ASN A 454 9.54 -16.67 16.58
N ILE A 455 8.60 -16.53 15.63
CA ILE A 455 8.78 -15.73 14.41
C ILE A 455 8.97 -14.24 14.74
N HIS A 456 8.13 -13.67 15.62
CA HIS A 456 8.23 -12.26 16.02
C HIS A 456 9.55 -11.98 16.75
N ILE A 457 9.97 -12.88 17.64
CA ILE A 457 11.26 -12.84 18.32
C ILE A 457 12.41 -12.89 17.31
N ALA A 458 12.41 -13.85 16.39
CA ALA A 458 13.46 -14.01 15.39
C ALA A 458 13.57 -12.79 14.45
N ASN A 459 12.44 -12.21 14.06
CA ASN A 459 12.41 -11.00 13.23
C ASN A 459 12.96 -9.79 13.97
N PHE A 460 12.54 -9.58 15.23
CA PHE A 460 13.07 -8.49 16.05
C PHE A 460 14.58 -8.63 16.28
N ARG A 461 15.08 -9.85 16.53
CA ARG A 461 16.52 -10.16 16.63
C ARG A 461 17.27 -9.77 15.38
N ARG A 462 16.78 -10.21 14.21
CA ARG A 462 17.43 -9.94 12.92
C ARG A 462 17.53 -8.45 12.64
N VAL A 463 16.49 -7.68 12.96
CA VAL A 463 16.49 -6.22 12.80
C VAL A 463 17.52 -5.58 13.73
N CYS A 464 17.56 -5.96 15.01
CA CYS A 464 18.54 -5.42 15.95
C CYS A 464 19.98 -5.77 15.53
N GLU A 465 20.25 -7.03 15.22
CA GLU A 465 21.58 -7.52 14.84
C GLU A 465 22.11 -6.81 13.58
N ASN A 466 21.29 -6.72 12.53
CA ASN A 466 21.71 -6.10 11.28
C ASN A 466 22.04 -4.62 11.47
N ASN A 467 21.22 -3.89 12.24
CA ASN A 467 21.41 -2.45 12.43
C ASN A 467 22.56 -2.14 13.39
N VAL A 468 22.80 -2.97 14.41
CA VAL A 468 23.97 -2.84 15.28
C VAL A 468 25.25 -3.15 14.52
N LYS A 469 25.28 -4.21 13.69
CA LYS A 469 26.44 -4.53 12.83
C LYS A 469 26.73 -3.43 11.80
N ASP A 470 25.68 -2.81 11.25
CA ASP A 470 25.84 -1.73 10.30
C ASP A 470 26.31 -0.43 10.98
N ALA A 471 25.82 -0.16 12.20
CA ALA A 471 26.33 0.93 13.02
C ALA A 471 27.81 0.72 13.39
N ASP A 472 28.23 -0.50 13.75
CA ASP A 472 29.64 -0.80 14.04
C ASP A 472 30.60 -0.35 12.93
N LYS A 473 30.25 -0.71 11.69
CA LYS A 473 31.08 -0.46 10.51
C LYS A 473 31.34 1.03 10.29
N ILE A 474 30.36 1.86 10.62
CA ILE A 474 30.39 3.31 10.34
C ILE A 474 30.91 4.09 11.55
N MET A 475 30.65 3.60 12.76
CA MET A 475 30.95 4.31 14.00
C MET A 475 32.27 3.88 14.63
N GLY A 476 32.79 2.72 14.23
CA GLY A 476 34.06 2.14 14.67
C GLY A 476 33.95 1.33 15.96
N HIS A 477 34.82 0.32 16.11
CA HIS A 477 34.78 -0.64 17.21
C HIS A 477 34.84 0.00 18.61
N GLY A 478 35.55 1.12 18.79
CA GLY A 478 35.63 1.84 20.07
C GLY A 478 34.29 2.43 20.54
N TRP A 479 33.33 2.56 19.61
CA TRP A 479 32.00 3.05 19.87
C TRP A 479 31.05 1.91 20.28
N LEU A 480 31.19 0.72 19.70
CA LEU A 480 30.51 -0.49 20.17
C LEU A 480 30.80 -0.76 21.64
N TYR A 481 32.05 -0.64 22.11
CA TYR A 481 32.33 -0.83 23.55
C TYR A 481 31.58 0.15 24.47
N ARG A 482 31.16 1.33 24.00
CA ARG A 482 30.45 2.35 24.80
C ARG A 482 28.93 2.21 24.79
N ILE A 483 28.37 1.61 23.73
CA ILE A 483 26.92 1.48 23.52
C ILE A 483 26.42 0.04 23.46
N ALA A 484 27.29 -0.94 23.17
CA ALA A 484 26.95 -2.36 23.09
C ALA A 484 26.41 -2.86 24.42
N GLU A 485 26.98 -2.40 25.53
CA GLU A 485 26.48 -2.77 26.86
C GLU A 485 25.02 -2.36 27.04
N ILE A 486 24.60 -1.18 26.57
CA ILE A 486 23.22 -0.68 26.69
C ILE A 486 22.31 -1.32 25.64
N ALA A 487 22.78 -1.45 24.39
CA ALA A 487 22.00 -2.10 23.34
C ALA A 487 21.79 -3.60 23.64
N ILE A 488 22.79 -4.29 24.17
CA ILE A 488 22.72 -5.70 24.60
C ILE A 488 21.87 -5.83 25.87
N LYS A 489 22.00 -4.92 26.85
CA LYS A 489 21.12 -4.90 28.04
C LYS A 489 19.67 -4.60 27.68
N ALA A 490 19.41 -3.71 26.73
CA ALA A 490 18.07 -3.39 26.25
C ALA A 490 17.45 -4.57 25.49
N VAL A 491 18.12 -5.05 24.43
CA VAL A 491 17.66 -6.17 23.60
C VAL A 491 17.51 -7.44 24.42
N GLY A 492 18.40 -7.61 25.39
CA GLY A 492 18.44 -8.79 26.19
C GLY A 492 17.53 -8.80 27.42
N GLY A 493 17.39 -7.66 28.11
CA GLY A 493 16.37 -7.46 29.13
C GLY A 493 14.96 -7.64 28.55
N LEU A 494 14.77 -7.24 27.29
CA LEU A 494 13.56 -7.49 26.52
C LEU A 494 13.26 -8.99 26.36
N PHE A 495 14.23 -9.83 25.95
CA PHE A 495 14.01 -11.28 25.82
C PHE A 495 13.75 -12.00 27.15
N THR A 496 14.43 -11.57 28.21
CA THR A 496 14.20 -12.10 29.57
C THR A 496 12.79 -11.84 30.03
N ALA A 497 12.30 -10.64 29.75
CA ALA A 497 10.99 -10.23 30.13
C ALA A 497 9.88 -10.80 29.24
N ILE A 498 10.11 -11.00 27.95
CA ILE A 498 9.21 -11.76 27.07
C ILE A 498 9.07 -13.20 27.56
N GLY A 499 10.17 -13.86 27.97
CA GLY A 499 10.11 -15.19 28.57
C GLY A 499 9.29 -15.23 29.87
N MET A 500 9.34 -14.18 30.68
CA MET A 500 8.50 -14.03 31.88
C MET A 500 7.01 -13.85 31.55
N VAL A 501 6.69 -13.02 30.56
CA VAL A 501 5.33 -12.76 30.08
C VAL A 501 4.72 -14.03 29.48
N LEU A 502 5.47 -14.77 28.67
CA LEU A 502 5.02 -16.02 28.04
C LEU A 502 4.88 -17.17 29.05
N GLY A 503 5.77 -17.25 30.05
CA GLY A 503 5.65 -18.22 31.14
C GLY A 503 4.41 -18.03 32.01
N SER A 504 3.79 -16.83 31.99
CA SER A 504 2.54 -16.55 32.70
C SER A 504 1.29 -17.10 31.98
N ILE A 505 1.35 -17.27 30.65
CA ILE A 505 0.25 -17.77 29.82
C ILE A 505 0.20 -19.30 29.79
N GLY A 506 1.36 -19.98 29.81
CA GLY A 506 1.45 -21.43 29.62
C GLY A 506 1.28 -22.32 30.86
N GLY A 507 1.09 -21.76 32.07
CA GLY A 507 0.97 -22.57 33.30
C GLY A 507 2.23 -23.36 33.73
N GLN A 508 3.31 -23.32 32.94
CA GLN A 508 4.63 -23.86 33.27
C GLN A 508 5.73 -22.80 33.03
N GLY A 509 5.61 -21.62 33.62
CA GLY A 509 6.75 -20.72 33.71
C GLY A 509 7.84 -21.38 34.55
N LEU A 510 9.09 -21.39 34.07
CA LEU A 510 10.34 -21.71 34.79
C LEU A 510 10.07 -21.97 36.30
N LEU A 511 9.77 -23.23 36.61
CA LEU A 511 8.92 -23.65 37.74
C LEU A 511 9.46 -23.34 39.14
N LYS A 512 10.67 -22.78 39.27
CA LYS A 512 11.27 -22.39 40.55
C LYS A 512 11.68 -20.93 40.54
N ALA A 513 11.48 -20.24 41.66
CA ALA A 513 11.98 -18.87 41.87
C ALA A 513 13.48 -18.77 41.58
N GLU A 514 14.20 -19.85 41.85
CA GLU A 514 15.62 -20.05 41.53
C GLU A 514 15.89 -20.01 40.03
N HIS A 515 15.04 -20.59 39.16
CA HIS A 515 15.23 -20.56 37.70
C HIS A 515 14.91 -19.17 37.12
N ARG A 516 13.94 -18.47 37.71
CA ARG A 516 13.62 -17.07 37.38
C ARG A 516 14.76 -16.13 37.76
N GLN A 517 15.37 -16.38 38.92
CA GLN A 517 16.49 -15.61 39.43
C GLN A 517 17.78 -15.96 38.67
N LEU A 518 18.02 -17.22 38.33
CA LEU A 518 19.16 -17.66 37.51
C LEU A 518 19.08 -17.10 36.09
N TYR A 519 17.90 -17.12 35.45
CA TYR A 519 17.72 -16.55 34.10
C TYR A 519 17.90 -15.03 34.12
N LYS A 520 17.39 -14.35 35.15
CA LYS A 520 17.61 -12.92 35.38
C LYS A 520 19.10 -12.62 35.62
N ASP A 521 19.77 -13.40 36.46
CA ASP A 521 21.17 -13.16 36.85
C ASP A 521 22.13 -13.46 35.70
N THR A 522 22.00 -14.58 35.00
CA THR A 522 22.82 -14.93 33.80
C THR A 522 22.68 -13.88 32.70
N PHE A 523 21.51 -13.24 32.60
CA PHE A 523 21.25 -12.22 31.60
C PHE A 523 21.76 -10.82 32.02
N PHE A 524 21.67 -10.47 33.31
CA PHE A 524 22.07 -9.15 33.81
C PHE A 524 23.53 -9.05 34.26
N THR A 525 24.25 -10.15 34.55
CA THR A 525 25.67 -10.09 34.92
C THR A 525 26.60 -9.96 33.71
N LEU A 526 26.53 -8.80 33.06
CA LEU A 526 27.58 -8.29 32.18
C LEU A 526 28.62 -7.56 33.03
N ASN A 527 29.43 -8.31 33.79
CA ASN A 527 30.64 -7.78 34.40
C ASN A 527 31.80 -7.84 33.39
N GLN A 528 32.56 -6.75 33.34
CA GLN A 528 33.31 -6.21 32.19
C GLN A 528 34.47 -7.03 31.60
N THR A 529 34.62 -8.33 31.87
CA THR A 529 35.79 -9.09 31.36
C THR A 529 35.47 -10.45 30.74
N ASP A 530 34.22 -10.91 30.79
CA ASP A 530 33.78 -12.19 30.21
C ASP A 530 32.95 -12.03 28.92
N LEU A 531 32.98 -10.84 28.31
CA LEU A 531 32.18 -10.44 27.14
C LEU A 531 32.30 -11.39 25.93
N THR A 532 33.44 -12.07 25.76
CA THR A 532 33.64 -13.03 24.68
C THR A 532 33.25 -14.46 25.06
N LYS A 533 33.35 -14.82 26.35
CA LYS A 533 33.00 -16.14 26.87
C LYS A 533 31.50 -16.28 27.09
N GLY A 534 30.85 -15.30 27.71
CA GLY A 534 29.40 -15.32 27.94
C GLY A 534 28.60 -15.38 26.63
N LEU A 535 29.04 -14.67 25.59
CA LEU A 535 28.40 -14.71 24.27
C LEU A 535 28.60 -16.06 23.56
N GLN A 536 29.77 -16.69 23.69
CA GLN A 536 30.03 -18.02 23.13
C GLN A 536 29.32 -19.14 23.91
N THR A 537 29.34 -19.10 25.24
CA THR A 537 28.62 -20.03 26.11
C THR A 537 27.11 -19.92 25.91
N PHE A 538 26.58 -18.70 25.78
CA PHE A 538 25.17 -18.45 25.44
C PHE A 538 24.79 -18.99 24.06
N LYS A 539 25.66 -18.81 23.06
CA LYS A 539 25.45 -19.37 21.72
C LYS A 539 25.41 -20.91 21.77
N GLN A 540 26.31 -21.52 22.53
CA GLN A 540 26.36 -22.98 22.74
C GLN A 540 25.15 -23.53 23.50
N GLU A 541 24.79 -22.96 24.65
CA GLU A 541 23.74 -23.51 25.53
C GLU A 541 22.32 -23.35 24.97
N VAL A 542 22.07 -22.26 24.24
CA VAL A 542 20.72 -21.94 23.71
C VAL A 542 20.52 -22.46 22.29
N LEU A 543 21.55 -22.40 21.43
CA LEU A 543 21.42 -22.71 20.00
C LEU A 543 22.07 -24.04 19.61
N GLY A 544 22.89 -24.63 20.49
CA GLY A 544 23.76 -25.75 20.12
C GLY A 544 24.92 -25.30 19.23
N ASN A 545 25.90 -26.18 19.05
CA ASN A 545 26.93 -25.98 18.03
C ASN A 545 26.57 -26.81 16.80
N ASP A 546 26.63 -26.16 15.64
CA ASP A 546 26.47 -26.77 14.33
C ASP A 546 27.22 -28.11 14.29
N GLU A 547 26.42 -29.16 14.21
CA GLU A 547 26.75 -30.58 13.95
C GLU A 547 26.63 -31.60 15.09
N ASN A 548 26.74 -31.33 16.41
CA ASN A 548 26.69 -32.46 17.40
C ASN A 548 26.17 -32.21 18.83
N ASP A 549 25.69 -31.02 19.21
CA ASP A 549 25.13 -30.81 20.56
C ASP A 549 23.85 -29.96 20.49
N PRO A 550 22.66 -30.57 20.64
CA PRO A 550 21.39 -29.87 20.50
C PRO A 550 21.13 -29.00 21.73
N GLY A 551 21.17 -27.67 21.55
CA GLY A 551 20.85 -26.71 22.60
C GLY A 551 19.42 -26.85 23.12
N LEU A 552 19.09 -26.09 24.17
CA LEU A 552 17.80 -26.13 24.90
C LEU A 552 16.52 -26.00 24.04
N LEU A 553 16.63 -25.60 22.77
CA LEU A 553 15.53 -25.42 21.82
C LEU A 553 15.53 -26.47 20.67
N ASP A 554 16.20 -27.61 20.84
CA ASP A 554 16.14 -28.69 19.85
C ASP A 554 14.74 -29.31 19.75
N ILE A 555 14.19 -29.20 18.53
CA ILE A 555 12.88 -29.65 18.08
C ILE A 555 12.67 -31.16 18.35
N ASN A 556 13.75 -31.95 18.45
CA ASN A 556 13.67 -33.39 18.68
C ASN A 556 13.41 -33.80 20.14
N ASN A 557 13.58 -32.89 21.11
CA ASN A 557 13.28 -33.16 22.53
C ASN A 557 11.92 -32.64 23.00
N ILE A 558 11.17 -31.98 22.12
CA ILE A 558 9.79 -31.55 22.38
C ILE A 558 8.85 -32.69 21.91
N THR A 559 8.90 -33.83 22.61
CA THR A 559 7.84 -34.83 22.45
C THR A 559 6.64 -34.39 23.29
N PRO A 560 5.41 -34.30 22.74
CA PRO A 560 4.22 -34.05 23.54
C PRO A 560 4.06 -35.19 24.55
N ALA A 561 3.98 -34.87 25.85
CA ALA A 561 3.50 -35.84 26.83
C ALA A 561 2.02 -36.14 26.50
N LYS A 562 1.69 -37.43 26.42
CA LYS A 562 0.34 -37.95 26.21
C LYS A 562 -0.66 -37.49 27.26
#